data_AF-A0A3M0T2N9-F1
#
_entry.id   AF-A0A3M0T2N9-F1
#
_cell.length_a   1.000
_cell.length_b   1.000
_cell.length_c   1.000
_cell.angle_alpha   90.00
_cell.angle_beta   90.00
_cell.angle_gamma   90.00
#
_symmetry.space_group_name_H-M   'P 1'
#
loop_
_entity.id
_entity.type
_entity.pdbx_description
1 polymer ?
#
loop_
_entity_poly.entity_id
_entity_poly.type
_entity_poly.pdbx_seq_one_letter_code
_entity_poly.pdbx_strand_id
1 'polypeptide(L)' 'MIEKFLVIVNKDFDDEEIYYCGVNQILAFKKFKELPNNIYKQIVKANVKIIKIAGTELIDKYEIIERIA' A
#
# COMPACT_ATOMS: atom_id res chain seq x y z
N MET A 1 -14.28 -6.18 -0.93
CA MET A 1 -12.85 -5.86 -1.00
C MET A 1 -12.54 -5.49 -2.43
N ILE A 2 -11.63 -4.55 -2.67
CA ILE A 2 -11.31 -4.03 -4.00
C ILE A 2 -9.83 -4.27 -4.26
N GLU A 3 -9.51 -4.78 -5.44
CA GLU A 3 -8.13 -4.98 -5.87
C GLU A 3 -7.44 -3.62 -6.05
N LYS A 4 -6.31 -3.44 -5.36
CA LYS A 4 -5.48 -2.24 -5.40
C LYS A 4 -4.00 -2.58 -5.36
N PHE A 5 -3.19 -1.63 -5.79
CA PHE A 5 -1.75 -1.62 -5.61
C PHE A 5 -1.41 -0.77 -4.39
N LEU A 6 -0.60 -1.35 -3.50
CA LEU A 6 -0.10 -0.69 -2.30
C LEU A 6 1.40 -0.48 -2.39
N VAL A 7 1.88 0.64 -1.88
CA VAL A 7 3.29 0.82 -1.51
C VAL A 7 3.35 0.77 0.00
N ILE A 8 4.06 -0.23 0.53
CA ILE A 8 4.21 -0.45 1.96
C ILE A 8 5.64 -0.10 2.34
N VAL A 9 5.82 0.65 3.41
CA VAL A 9 7.12 1.00 4.00
C VAL A 9 7.25 0.39 5.39
N ASN A 10 8.48 0.17 5.84
CA ASN A 10 8.82 -0.43 7.15
C ASN A 10 8.16 -1.78 7.39
N LYS A 11 7.92 -2.54 6.32
CA LYS A 11 7.45 -3.92 6.41
C LYS A 11 8.38 -4.73 7.31
N ASP A 12 7.80 -5.56 8.17
CA ASP A 12 8.47 -6.43 9.15
C ASP A 12 9.03 -5.70 10.41
N PHE A 13 8.71 -4.41 10.57
CA PHE A 13 8.89 -3.66 11.81
C PHE A 13 7.55 -3.39 12.50
N ASP A 14 7.58 -2.91 13.74
CA ASP A 14 6.37 -2.58 14.51
C ASP A 14 5.49 -1.49 13.85
N ASP A 15 6.07 -0.69 12.95
CA ASP A 15 5.45 0.46 12.29
C ASP A 15 5.27 0.27 10.77
N GLU A 16 4.69 -0.84 10.34
CA GLU A 16 4.30 -1.01 8.94
C GLU A 16 3.33 0.10 8.50
N GLU A 17 3.67 0.84 7.45
CA GLU A 17 2.86 1.96 6.95
C GLU A 17 2.52 1.81 5.46
N ILE A 18 1.27 2.13 5.12
CA ILE A 18 0.81 2.18 3.73
C ILE A 18 1.03 3.59 3.17
N TYR A 19 2.13 3.75 2.44
CA TYR A 19 2.49 5.03 1.81
C TYR A 19 1.59 5.39 0.61
N TYR A 20 1.09 4.39 -0.11
CA TYR A 20 0.20 4.60 -1.26
C TYR A 20 -0.81 3.47 -1.38
N CYS A 21 -2.04 3.81 -1.80
CA CYS A 21 -3.12 2.87 -2.09
C CYS A 21 -3.94 3.34 -3.29
N GLY A 22 -3.92 2.60 -4.40
CA GLY A 22 -4.65 2.99 -5.61
C GLY A 22 -4.77 1.88 -6.65
N VAL A 23 -5.54 2.13 -7.71
CA VAL A 23 -5.82 1.11 -8.75
C VAL A 23 -4.77 1.07 -9.88
N ASN A 24 -3.86 2.04 -9.92
CA ASN A 24 -2.87 2.19 -10.99
C ASN A 24 -1.48 1.72 -10.53
N GLN A 25 -0.98 0.63 -11.13
CA GLN A 25 0.34 0.05 -10.86
C GLN A 25 1.49 1.00 -11.21
N ILE A 26 1.41 1.72 -12.34
CA ILE A 26 2.45 2.66 -12.77
C ILE A 26 2.59 3.79 -11.74
N LEU A 27 1.47 4.29 -11.20
CA LEU A 27 1.50 5.31 -10.16
C LEU A 27 2.10 4.76 -8.85
N ALA A 28 1.82 3.51 -8.49
CA ALA A 28 2.48 2.84 -7.36
C ALA A 28 4.00 2.76 -7.55
N PHE A 29 4.48 2.42 -8.76
CA PHE A 29 5.91 2.43 -9.08
C PHE A 29 6.54 3.82 -8.98
N LYS A 30 5.85 4.86 -9.45
CA LYS A 30 6.33 6.25 -9.30
C LYS A 30 6.50 6.60 -7.82
N LYS A 31 5.48 6.32 -7.00
CA LYS A 31 5.49 6.55 -5.55
C LYS A 31 6.60 5.75 -4.85
N PHE A 32 6.82 4.51 -5.24
CA PHE A 32 7.91 3.68 -4.73
C PHE A 32 9.30 4.27 -5.04
N LYS A 33 9.49 4.85 -6.23
CA LYS A 33 10.74 5.49 -6.64
C LYS A 33 10.98 6.85 -5.99
N GLU A 34 9.92 7.57 -5.61
CA GLU A 34 10.01 8.83 -4.85
C GLU A 34 10.55 8.61 -3.42
N LEU A 35 10.32 7.42 -2.85
CA LEU A 35 10.80 7.08 -1.51
C LEU A 35 12.33 6.90 -1.48
N PRO A 36 13.00 7.24 -0.35
CA PRO A 36 14.42 6.94 -0.13
C PRO A 36 14.75 5.45 -0.32
N ASN A 37 16.01 5.13 -0.64
CA ASN A 37 16.46 3.75 -0.80
C ASN A 37 16.96 3.12 0.50
N ASN A 38 17.10 3.90 1.57
CA ASN A 38 17.53 3.45 2.89
C ASN A 38 16.37 2.99 3.79
N ILE A 39 15.13 3.00 3.28
CA ILE A 39 13.98 2.45 3.98
C ILE A 39 13.55 1.15 3.31
N TYR A 40 13.07 0.20 4.12
CA TYR A 40 12.44 -1.00 3.59
C TYR A 40 11.10 -0.62 2.98
N LYS A 41 10.94 -0.91 1.70
CA LYS A 41 9.74 -0.59 0.93
C LYS A 41 9.46 -1.71 -0.05
N GLN A 42 8.18 -1.94 -0.32
CA GLN A 42 7.72 -2.95 -1.28
C GLN A 42 6.49 -2.43 -2.03
N ILE A 43 6.25 -3.01 -3.20
CA ILE A 43 5.00 -2.84 -3.95
C ILE A 43 4.25 -4.17 -3.92
N VAL A 44 2.99 -4.13 -3.51
CA VAL A 44 2.13 -5.32 -3.48
C VAL A 44 0.82 -5.06 -4.20
N LYS A 45 0.28 -6.12 -4.78
CA LYS A 45 -1.11 -6.18 -5.21
C LYS A 45 -1.92 -6.79 -4.08
N ALA A 46 -2.97 -6.11 -3.64
CA ALA A 46 -3.75 -6.52 -2.48
C ALA A 46 -5.25 -6.30 -2.66
N ASN A 47 -6.05 -7.15 -2.02
CA ASN A 47 -7.47 -6.92 -1.80
C ASN A 47 -7.64 -5.99 -0.60
N VAL A 48 -8.13 -4.78 -0.82
CA VAL A 48 -8.28 -3.76 0.22
C VAL A 48 -9.74 -3.66 0.65
N LYS A 49 -9.98 -3.65 1.96
CA LYS A 49 -11.27 -3.27 2.54
C LYS A 49 -11.14 -1.85 3.08
N ILE A 50 -11.98 -0.96 2.58
CA ILE A 50 -12.08 0.42 3.03
C ILE A 50 -13.30 0.53 3.94
N ILE A 51 -13.15 1.25 5.04
CA ILE A 51 -14.26 1.70 5.89
C ILE A 51 -14.35 3.22 5.81
N LYS A 52 -15.56 3.73 5.98
CA LYS A 52 -15.83 5.16 5.99
C LYS A 52 -16.22 5.59 7.39
N ILE A 53 -15.38 6.38 8.05
CA ILE A 53 -15.61 6.91 9.40
C ILE A 53 -15.65 8.43 9.30
N ALA A 54 -16.74 9.05 9.79
CA ALA A 54 -16.92 10.51 9.79
C ALA A 54 -16.67 11.18 8.41
N GLY A 55 -16.95 10.48 7.31
CA GLY A 55 -16.73 10.97 5.95
C GLY A 55 -15.36 10.64 5.36
N THR A 56 -14.38 10.23 6.17
CA THR A 56 -13.03 9.84 5.75
C THR A 56 -12.96 8.37 5.41
N GLU A 57 -12.31 8.05 4.28
CA GLU A 57 -12.02 6.68 3.87
C GLU A 57 -10.72 6.20 4.51
N LEU A 58 -10.78 5.09 5.23
CA LEU A 58 -9.65 4.46 5.91
C LEU A 58 -9.51 3.02 5.45
N ILE A 59 -8.28 2.52 5.44
CA ILE A 59 -8.01 1.11 5.19
C ILE A 59 -8.31 0.35 6.49
N ASP A 60 -9.32 -0.50 6.46
CA ASP A 60 -9.71 -1.39 7.58
C ASP A 60 -8.81 -2.62 7.63
N LYS A 61 -8.67 -3.26 6.46
CA LYS A 61 -7.76 -4.40 6.28
C LYS A 61 -7.35 -4.52 4.83
N TYR A 62 -6.26 -5.21 4.59
CA TYR A 62 -5.85 -5.60 3.24
C TYR A 62 -5.25 -7.01 3.24
N GLU A 63 -5.38 -7.71 2.13
CA GLU A 63 -4.87 -9.07 1.94
C GLU A 63 -3.96 -9.09 0.72
N ILE A 64 -2.68 -9.40 0.91
CA ILE A 64 -1.69 -9.43 -0.17
C ILE A 64 -1.99 -10.61 -1.10
N ILE A 65 -2.16 -10.32 -2.38
CA ILE A 65 -2.36 -11.30 -3.46
C ILE A 65 -1.00 -11.62 -4.10
N GLU A 66 -0.22 -10.59 -4.41
CA GLU A 66 1.04 -10.72 -5.15
C GLU A 66 2.05 -9.67 -4.68
N ARG A 67 3.34 -10.05 -4.66
CA ARG A 67 4.46 -9.14 -4.39
C ARG A 67 5.15 -8.81 -5.71
N ILE A 68 5.30 -7.53 -5.99
CA ILE A 68 5.78 -7.04 -7.29
C ILE A 68 7.25 -6.62 -7.21
N ALA A 69 7.62 -5.93 -6.13
CA ALA A 69 8.97 -5.42 -5.89
C ALA A 69 9.22 -5.20 -4.41
#